data_AF-L8G0D8-F1
#
_entry.id   AF-L8G0D8-F1
#
_cell.length_a   1.000
_cell.length_b   1.000
_cell.length_c   1.000
_cell.angle_alpha   90.00
_cell.angle_beta   90.00
_cell.angle_gamma   90.00
#
_symmetry.space_group_name_H-M   'P 1'
#
loop_
_entity.id
_entity.type
_entity.pdbx_description
1 polymer ?
#
loop_
_entity_poly.entity_id
_entity_poly.type
_entity_poly.pdbx_seq_one_letter_code
_entity_poly.pdbx_strand_id
1 'polypeptide(L)'
;MKTYNTLAERGCCLIPRLSAYVFERNEKQIIGFICEELQGRIARPSDYSECKRSLEQLHTYGIVHSDLNKFNIMITAEAPRFFDLEKSVLDTDNDISKDDFSHLQQEELEGLEKALRDEEDWGRPWPELKPS
;
A
#
# COMPACT_ATOMS: atom_id res chain seq x y z
N MET A 1 9.24 -5.78 -3.68
CA MET A 1 9.53 -6.86 -2.70
C MET A 1 10.38 -6.44 -1.51
N LYS A 2 11.47 -5.68 -1.71
CA LYS A 2 12.28 -5.10 -0.63
C LYS A 2 11.41 -4.31 0.37
N THR A 3 10.43 -3.54 -0.14
CA THR A 3 9.52 -2.73 0.67
C THR A 3 8.83 -3.48 1.80
N TYR A 4 8.23 -4.64 1.51
CA TYR A 4 7.52 -5.43 2.53
C TYR A 4 8.45 -5.88 3.66
N ASN A 5 9.68 -6.31 3.35
CA ASN A 5 10.67 -6.66 4.37
C ASN A 5 11.08 -5.46 5.19
N THR A 6 11.43 -4.35 4.54
CA THR A 6 11.85 -3.12 5.23
C THR A 6 10.76 -2.62 6.18
N LEU A 7 9.50 -2.65 5.77
CA LEU A 7 8.40 -2.26 6.64
C LEU A 7 8.14 -3.25 7.78
N ALA A 8 8.30 -4.56 7.53
CA ALA A 8 8.20 -5.56 8.58
C ALA A 8 9.31 -5.41 9.63
N GLU A 9 10.55 -5.14 9.21
CA GLU A 9 11.69 -4.84 10.10
C GLU A 9 11.46 -3.56 10.92
N ARG A 10 10.76 -2.57 10.34
CA ARG A 10 10.34 -1.34 11.03
C ARG A 10 9.12 -1.54 11.93
N GLY A 11 8.54 -2.75 11.98
CA GLY A 11 7.36 -3.05 12.80
C GLY A 11 6.07 -2.41 12.30
N CYS A 12 5.96 -2.15 11.00
CA CYS A 12 4.74 -1.58 10.41
C CYS A 12 3.61 -2.61 10.38
N CYS A 13 2.50 -2.31 11.04
CA CYS A 13 1.29 -3.14 11.02
C CYS A 13 0.21 -2.63 10.06
N LEU A 14 0.47 -1.57 9.30
CA LEU A 14 -0.50 -0.95 8.38
C LEU A 14 -0.53 -1.59 6.99
N ILE A 15 0.37 -2.55 6.73
CA ILE A 15 0.45 -3.31 5.48
C ILE A 15 0.26 -4.81 5.73
N PRO A 16 -0.19 -5.63 4.76
CA PRO A 16 -0.27 -7.07 4.93
C PRO A 16 1.06 -7.67 5.38
N ARG A 17 1.03 -8.54 6.39
CA ARG A 17 2.25 -9.23 6.82
C ARG A 17 2.74 -10.18 5.73
N LEU A 18 3.95 -9.97 5.25
CA LEU A 18 4.62 -10.90 4.35
C LEU A 18 4.89 -12.22 5.08
N SER A 19 4.48 -13.33 4.47
CA SER A 19 4.63 -14.67 5.04
C SER A 19 5.69 -15.51 4.32
N ALA A 20 5.77 -15.41 2.99
CA ALA A 20 6.74 -16.16 2.21
C ALA A 20 7.01 -15.53 0.84
N TYR A 21 8.15 -15.91 0.23
CA TYR A 21 8.44 -15.67 -1.17
C TYR A 21 8.18 -16.94 -2.00
N VAL A 22 7.74 -16.75 -3.24
CA VAL A 22 7.54 -17.82 -4.21
C VAL A 22 8.66 -17.75 -5.24
N PHE A 23 9.33 -18.88 -5.45
CA PHE A 23 10.47 -18.99 -6.35
C PHE A 23 10.16 -19.97 -7.49
N GLU A 24 10.69 -19.72 -8.69
CA GLU A 24 10.50 -20.65 -9.82
C GLU A 24 11.39 -21.91 -9.68
N ARG A 25 12.71 -21.73 -9.55
CA ARG A 25 13.68 -22.85 -9.46
C ARG A 25 14.62 -22.74 -8.26
N ASN A 26 14.95 -21.53 -7.82
CA ASN A 26 15.83 -21.28 -6.69
C ASN A 26 15.58 -19.88 -6.10
N GLU A 27 16.18 -19.62 -4.95
CA GLU A 27 15.99 -18.39 -4.16
C GLU A 27 16.35 -17.08 -4.88
N LYS A 28 17.09 -17.14 -6.00
CA LYS A 28 17.44 -15.96 -6.81
C LYS A 28 16.38 -15.61 -7.85
N GLN A 29 15.38 -16.47 -8.07
CA GLN A 29 14.32 -16.30 -9.08
C GLN A 29 12.96 -16.14 -8.40
N ILE A 30 12.77 -15.02 -7.72
CA ILE A 30 11.49 -14.72 -7.08
C ILE A 30 10.45 -14.38 -8.14
N ILE A 31 9.33 -15.09 -8.14
CA ILE A 31 8.20 -14.91 -9.07
C ILE A 31 6.94 -14.37 -8.37
N GLY A 32 6.93 -14.33 -7.05
CA GLY A 32 5.79 -13.84 -6.28
C GLY A 32 6.02 -13.88 -4.78
N PHE A 33 4.99 -13.54 -4.02
CA PHE A 33 5.00 -13.59 -2.57
C PHE A 33 3.62 -13.97 -2.03
N ILE A 34 3.61 -14.43 -0.78
CA ILE A 34 2.40 -14.74 -0.02
C ILE A 34 2.34 -13.76 1.15
N CYS A 35 1.21 -13.09 1.30
CA CYS A 35 0.92 -12.17 2.39
C CYS A 35 -0.34 -12.58 3.16
N GLU A 36 -0.51 -11.97 4.33
CA GLU A 36 -1.75 -11.98 5.11
C GLU A 36 -2.96 -11.63 4.23
N GLU A 37 -3.99 -12.48 4.28
CA GLU A 37 -5.29 -12.15 3.71
C GLU A 37 -5.99 -11.13 4.62
N LEU A 38 -6.26 -9.94 4.08
CA LEU A 38 -6.99 -8.91 4.78
C LEU A 38 -8.50 -9.16 4.66
N GLN A 39 -9.21 -9.07 5.79
CA GLN A 39 -10.67 -9.15 5.84
C GLN A 39 -11.26 -7.77 6.06
N GLY A 40 -12.18 -7.36 5.19
CA GLY A 40 -12.76 -6.03 5.25
C GLY A 40 -13.48 -5.61 3.98
N ARG A 41 -13.60 -4.31 3.80
CA ARG A 41 -14.16 -3.71 2.59
C ARG A 41 -13.18 -2.70 2.00
N ILE A 42 -13.28 -2.47 0.69
CA ILE A 42 -12.59 -1.39 0.02
C ILE A 42 -13.00 -0.04 0.63
N ALA A 43 -12.04 0.88 0.70
CA ALA A 43 -12.27 2.23 1.22
C ALA A 43 -13.25 3.02 0.35
N ARG A 44 -13.93 3.98 0.99
CA ARG A 44 -14.92 4.87 0.40
C ARG A 44 -14.61 6.31 0.79
N PRO A 45 -15.20 7.31 0.10
CA PRO A 45 -15.05 8.72 0.48
C PRO A 45 -15.39 9.01 1.95
N SER A 46 -16.34 8.26 2.54
CA SER A 46 -16.72 8.40 3.96
C SER A 46 -15.62 8.03 4.94
N ASP A 47 -14.59 7.28 4.51
CA ASP A 47 -13.51 6.78 5.36
C ASP A 47 -12.31 7.74 5.41
N TYR A 48 -12.41 8.89 4.74
CA TYR A 48 -11.31 9.85 4.56
C TYR A 48 -10.55 10.15 5.85
N SER A 49 -11.26 10.47 6.94
CA SER A 49 -10.63 10.82 8.21
C SER A 49 -9.77 9.69 8.79
N GLU A 50 -10.25 8.45 8.69
CA GLU A 50 -9.52 7.28 9.19
C GLU A 50 -8.36 6.93 8.27
N CYS A 51 -8.59 6.94 6.94
CA CYS A 51 -7.56 6.71 5.94
C CYS A 51 -6.43 7.72 6.06
N LYS A 52 -6.74 9.01 6.26
CA LYS A 52 -5.74 10.08 6.40
C LYS A 52 -4.87 9.83 7.62
N ARG A 53 -5.47 9.54 8.78
CA ARG A 53 -4.72 9.24 10.01
C ARG A 53 -3.82 8.02 9.85
N SER A 54 -4.31 6.96 9.22
CA SER A 54 -3.51 5.76 8.97
C SER A 54 -2.42 6.01 7.93
N LEU A 55 -2.65 6.86 6.93
CA LEU A 55 -1.66 7.22 5.91
C LEU A 55 -0.53 8.08 6.51
N GLU A 56 -0.88 9.07 7.34
CA GLU A 56 0.10 9.82 8.14
C GLU A 56 0.93 8.89 9.03
N GLN A 57 0.28 7.89 9.65
CA GLN A 57 1.00 6.90 10.44
C GLN A 57 1.90 6.02 9.55
N LEU A 58 1.44 5.60 8.37
CA LEU A 58 2.24 4.83 7.41
C LEU A 58 3.51 5.60 7.02
N HIS A 59 3.38 6.90 6.76
CA HIS A 59 4.48 7.82 6.42
C HIS A 59 5.57 7.87 7.49
N THR A 60 5.22 7.72 8.78
CA THR A 60 6.22 7.68 9.88
C THR A 60 7.12 6.45 9.83
N TYR A 61 6.72 5.40 9.09
CA TYR A 61 7.57 4.24 8.82
C TYR A 61 8.51 4.46 7.63
N GLY A 62 8.66 5.69 7.12
CA GLY A 62 9.62 6.03 6.07
C GLY A 62 9.25 5.47 4.70
N ILE A 63 7.95 5.48 4.36
CA ILE A 63 7.43 5.08 3.05
C ILE A 63 6.42 6.11 2.51
N VAL A 64 6.39 6.26 1.20
CA VAL A 64 5.27 6.83 0.41
C VAL A 64 4.73 5.70 -0.48
N HIS A 65 3.41 5.53 -0.57
CA HIS A 65 2.83 4.44 -1.38
C HIS A 65 2.94 4.73 -2.89
N SER A 66 2.79 5.98 -3.31
CA SER A 66 2.99 6.51 -4.67
C SER A 66 2.06 5.97 -5.77
N ASP A 67 1.08 5.14 -5.42
CA ASP A 67 0.03 4.64 -6.33
C ASP A 67 -1.30 4.47 -5.60
N LEU A 68 -1.53 5.35 -4.63
CA LEU A 68 -2.67 5.23 -3.73
C LEU A 68 -3.97 5.46 -4.50
N ASN A 69 -4.83 4.45 -4.49
CA ASN A 69 -6.21 4.50 -4.99
C ASN A 69 -7.13 3.79 -3.99
N LYS A 70 -8.46 3.99 -4.09
CA LYS A 70 -9.41 3.39 -3.13
C LYS A 70 -9.28 1.86 -3.03
N PHE A 71 -8.93 1.17 -4.12
CA PHE A 71 -8.80 -0.29 -4.16
C PHE A 71 -7.56 -0.80 -3.45
N ASN A 72 -6.53 0.02 -3.25
CA ASN A 72 -5.32 -0.32 -2.51
C ASN A 72 -5.44 -0.05 -1.00
N ILE A 73 -6.64 0.30 -0.53
CA ILE A 73 -6.96 0.55 0.86
C ILE A 73 -8.10 -0.37 1.29
N MET A 74 -7.84 -1.22 2.30
CA MET A 74 -8.85 -2.06 2.91
C MET A 74 -9.19 -1.54 4.31
N ILE A 75 -10.47 -1.27 4.54
CA ILE A 75 -11.01 -0.96 5.85
C ILE A 75 -11.27 -2.28 6.58
N THR A 76 -10.45 -2.56 7.60
CA THR A 76 -10.57 -3.74 8.46
C THR A 76 -11.28 -3.40 9.77
N ALA A 77 -11.48 -4.39 10.64
CA ALA A 77 -12.06 -4.17 11.97
C ALA A 77 -11.18 -3.31 12.90
N GLU A 78 -9.87 -3.23 12.62
CA GLU A 78 -8.89 -2.56 13.48
C GLU A 78 -8.53 -1.17 12.96
N ALA A 79 -8.16 -1.09 11.68
CA ALA A 79 -7.76 0.15 11.00
C ALA A 79 -7.77 -0.02 9.47
N PRO A 80 -7.73 1.09 8.71
CA PRO A 80 -7.33 1.06 7.31
C PRO A 80 -5.95 0.40 7.13
N ARG A 81 -5.85 -0.52 6.18
CA ARG A 81 -4.62 -1.22 5.77
C ARG A 81 -4.33 -0.89 4.30
N PHE A 82 -3.06 -0.70 3.98
CA PHE A 82 -2.56 -0.35 2.66
C PHE A 82 -1.84 -1.54 2.03
N PHE A 83 -2.03 -1.79 0.74
CA PHE A 83 -1.38 -2.90 0.03
C PHE A 83 -1.08 -2.50 -1.41
N ASP A 84 -0.42 -3.38 -2.17
CA ASP A 84 0.08 -3.07 -3.51
C ASP A 84 1.18 -1.98 -3.50
N LEU A 85 2.28 -2.31 -2.83
CA LEU A 85 3.43 -1.42 -2.63
C LEU A 85 4.43 -1.47 -3.79
N GLU A 86 3.99 -1.74 -5.01
CA GLU A 86 4.92 -1.94 -6.14
C GLU A 86 5.59 -0.63 -6.58
N LYS A 87 4.87 0.49 -6.50
CA LYS A 87 5.40 1.82 -6.85
C LYS A 87 5.92 2.61 -5.64
N SER A 88 5.88 2.03 -4.45
CA SER A 88 6.24 2.73 -3.22
C SER A 88 7.68 3.23 -3.24
N VAL A 89 7.91 4.38 -2.62
CA VAL A 89 9.25 4.95 -2.40
C VAL A 89 9.59 4.86 -0.91
N LEU A 90 10.79 4.39 -0.59
CA LEU A 90 11.32 4.38 0.77
C LEU A 90 12.23 5.59 1.01
N ASP A 91 12.24 6.09 2.24
CA ASP A 91 13.15 7.14 2.70
C ASP A 91 14.64 6.78 2.64
N THR A 92 14.94 5.48 2.48
CA THR A 92 16.29 4.93 2.31
C THR A 92 16.67 4.67 0.86
N ASP A 93 15.81 4.99 -0.11
CA ASP A 93 16.18 4.85 -1.51
C ASP A 93 17.21 5.92 -1.87
N ASN A 94 18.31 5.50 -2.53
CA ASN A 94 19.50 6.35 -2.69
C ASN A 94 19.27 7.59 -3.58
N ASP A 95 18.18 7.59 -4.35
CA ASP A 95 17.90 8.60 -5.38
C ASP A 95 16.93 9.69 -4.90
N ILE A 96 16.49 9.65 -3.63
CA ILE A 96 15.56 10.64 -3.09
C ILE A 96 16.18 11.47 -1.96
N SER A 97 16.06 12.79 -2.05
CA SER A 97 16.44 13.69 -0.97
C SER A 97 15.36 13.70 0.13
N LYS A 98 15.70 14.15 1.34
CA LYS A 98 14.72 14.28 2.43
C LYS A 98 13.60 15.27 2.09
N ASP A 99 13.92 16.32 1.34
CA ASP A 99 12.96 17.34 0.96
C ASP A 99 12.00 16.79 -0.10
N ASP A 100 12.52 16.08 -1.10
CA ASP A 100 11.70 15.41 -2.12
C ASP A 100 10.79 14.34 -1.49
N PHE A 101 11.32 13.55 -0.55
CA PHE A 101 10.52 12.55 0.15
C PHE A 101 9.38 13.18 0.96
N SER A 102 9.67 14.28 1.67
CA SER A 102 8.65 15.03 2.42
C SER A 102 7.61 15.64 1.49
N HIS A 103 8.02 16.10 0.31
CA HIS A 103 7.11 16.61 -0.71
C HIS A 103 6.17 15.51 -1.21
N LEU A 104 6.70 14.32 -1.53
CA LEU A 104 5.87 13.17 -1.93
C LEU A 104 4.87 12.74 -0.86
N GLN A 105 5.26 12.77 0.43
CA GLN A 105 4.33 12.52 1.53
C GLN A 105 3.16 13.51 1.54
N GLN A 106 3.48 14.80 1.37
CA GLN A 106 2.46 15.84 1.31
C GLN A 106 1.54 15.67 0.09
N GLU A 107 2.10 15.43 -1.10
CA GLU A 107 1.31 15.19 -2.32
C GLU A 107 0.38 13.98 -2.16
N GLU A 108 0.86 12.90 -1.57
CA GLU A 108 0.05 11.70 -1.32
C GLU A 108 -1.10 11.95 -0.32
N LEU A 109 -0.86 12.75 0.73
CA LEU A 109 -1.90 13.15 1.68
C LEU A 109 -2.95 14.08 1.05
N GLU A 110 -2.51 15.06 0.25
CA GLU A 110 -3.40 15.98 -0.48
C GLU A 110 -4.23 15.24 -1.55
N GLY A 111 -3.64 14.24 -2.19
CA GLY A 111 -4.29 13.40 -3.19
C GLY A 111 -5.30 12.38 -2.63
N LEU A 112 -5.28 12.10 -1.32
CA LEU A 112 -6.08 11.03 -0.72
C LEU A 112 -7.59 11.19 -0.96
N GLU A 113 -8.15 12.39 -0.78
CA GLU A 113 -9.59 12.59 -0.96
C GLU A 113 -10.00 12.28 -2.41
N LYS A 114 -9.18 12.70 -3.38
CA LYS A 114 -9.39 12.41 -4.80
C LYS A 114 -9.28 10.89 -5.06
N ALA A 115 -8.28 10.22 -4.50
CA ALA A 115 -8.09 8.78 -4.64
C ALA A 115 -9.28 7.96 -4.11
N LEU A 116 -9.92 8.41 -3.02
CA LEU A 116 -11.12 7.76 -2.46
C LEU A 116 -12.39 8.03 -3.27
N ARG A 117 -12.46 9.19 -3.93
CA ARG A 117 -13.61 9.62 -4.74
C ARG A 117 -13.52 9.19 -6.20
N ASP A 118 -12.47 8.51 -6.62
CA ASP A 118 -12.31 8.13 -8.02
C ASP A 118 -13.49 7.27 -8.50
N GLU A 119 -14.28 7.83 -9.41
CA GLU A 119 -15.46 7.18 -10.01
C GLU A 119 -15.11 6.46 -11.32
N GLU A 120 -13.94 6.75 -11.88
CA GLU A 120 -13.42 6.17 -13.13
C GLU A 120 -12.82 4.77 -12.92
N ASP A 121 -12.82 4.28 -11.67
CA ASP A 121 -12.35 2.95 -11.27
C ASP A 121 -10.87 2.68 -11.66
N TRP A 122 -10.01 3.70 -11.62
CA TRP A 122 -8.58 3.50 -11.82
C TRP A 122 -8.00 2.62 -10.70
N GLY A 123 -7.22 1.61 -11.10
CA GLY A 123 -6.68 0.60 -10.19
C GLY A 123 -7.69 -0.49 -9.81
N ARG A 124 -8.88 -0.53 -10.43
CA ARG A 124 -9.85 -1.61 -10.17
C ARG A 124 -9.25 -2.97 -10.54
N PRO A 125 -9.33 -3.97 -9.64
CA PRO A 125 -8.93 -5.33 -9.96
C PRO A 125 -9.73 -5.87 -11.14
N TRP A 126 -9.10 -6.70 -11.96
CA TRP A 126 -9.78 -7.40 -13.04
C TRP A 126 -11.01 -8.14 -12.49
N PRO A 127 -12.21 -7.97 -13.08
CA PRO A 127 -13.39 -8.69 -12.61
C PRO A 127 -13.11 -10.19 -12.73
N GLU A 128 -13.40 -10.94 -11.66
CA GLU A 128 -13.30 -12.39 -11.70
C GLU A 128 -14.14 -12.91 -12.88
N LEU A 129 -13.48 -13.62 -13.80
CA LEU A 129 -14.17 -14.41 -14.81
C LEU A 129 -15.00 -15.44 -14.06
N LYS A 130 -16.31 -15.22 -13.94
CA LYS A 130 -17.21 -16.26 -13.45
C LYS A 130 -17.02 -17.46 -14.38
N PRO A 131 -16.68 -18.66 -13.85
CA PRO A 131 -16.64 -19.84 -14.68
C PRO A 131 -18.02 -20.02 -15.34
N SER A 132 -17.99 -20.31 -16.63
CA SER A 132 -19.17 -20.53 -17.47
C SER A 132 -19.85 -21.85 -17.17
#